data_AF-A0A8S2X735-F1
#
_entry.id   AF-A0A8S2X735-F1
#
_cell.length_a   1.000
_cell.length_b   1.000
_cell.length_c   1.000
_cell.angle_alpha   90.00
_cell.angle_beta   90.00
_cell.angle_gamma   90.00
#
_symmetry.space_group_name_H-M   'P 1'
#
loop_
_entity.id
_entity.type
_entity.pdbx_description
1 polymer ?
#
loop_
_entity_poly.entity_id
_entity_poly.type
_entity_poly.pdbx_seq_one_letter_code
_entity_poly.pdbx_strand_id
1 'polypeptide(L)'
;RTCYDLKCDELIDICEQQKDQNRQQNRVLLADFILEILIHNPKLLDDYSQLKRIVFKQYLNITQWVPVQIERPQHYPQTLTWQGSIDPRRLYVTPRDCTDKSYSYVIGSVCLITSLDIPLEHRGKIDLKEIKIDLLIKHLKTVIHCFMKCTPTEYKNEYSEYSNICKKLYDSISHFDTMEISKEMKMNDITEWIWNGQTFSAPSQVYLIEKTHPLAPYVSIVPYDFY
;
A
#
# COMPACT_ATOMS: atom_id res chain seq x y z
N ARG A 1 -18.85 31.65 11.76
CA ARG A 1 -19.06 30.23 11.45
C ARG A 1 -17.70 29.66 11.16
N THR A 2 -17.21 28.79 12.03
CA THR A 2 -15.99 28.04 11.77
C THR A 2 -16.23 27.15 10.55
N CYS A 3 -15.20 26.88 9.74
CA CYS A 3 -15.33 26.03 8.55
C CYS A 3 -15.90 24.62 8.88
N TYR A 4 -15.81 24.22 10.15
CA TYR A 4 -16.26 22.94 10.69
C TYR A 4 -17.76 22.86 11.04
N ASP A 5 -18.54 23.94 10.82
CA ASP A 5 -20.00 23.98 11.03
C ASP A 5 -20.80 23.45 9.82
N LEU A 6 -20.12 22.90 8.81
CA LEU A 6 -20.74 22.37 7.59
C LEU A 6 -21.60 21.13 7.90
N LYS A 7 -22.77 21.05 7.27
CA LYS A 7 -23.65 19.87 7.31
C LYS A 7 -23.21 18.84 6.27
N CYS A 8 -23.58 17.57 6.49
CA CYS A 8 -23.28 16.49 5.54
C CYS A 8 -23.80 16.77 4.11
N ASP A 9 -25.00 17.34 3.97
CA ASP A 9 -25.57 17.69 2.66
C ASP A 9 -24.75 18.78 1.94
N GLU A 10 -24.20 19.76 2.66
CA GLU A 10 -23.33 20.80 2.09
C GLU A 10 -22.01 20.21 1.60
N LEU A 11 -21.43 19.25 2.33
CA LEU A 11 -20.23 18.53 1.91
C LEU A 11 -20.46 17.66 0.68
N ILE A 12 -21.62 17.00 0.60
CA ILE A 12 -22.02 16.21 -0.56
C ILE A 12 -22.12 17.12 -1.80
N ASP A 13 -22.76 18.27 -1.67
CA ASP A 13 -22.87 19.23 -2.78
C ASP A 13 -21.48 19.68 -3.26
N ILE A 14 -20.54 19.94 -2.35
CA ILE A 14 -19.14 20.27 -2.69
C ILE A 14 -18.45 19.09 -3.41
N CYS A 15 -18.68 17.86 -2.97
CA CYS A 15 -18.15 16.65 -3.62
C CYS A 15 -18.67 16.50 -5.06
N GLU A 16 -19.93 16.88 -5.32
CA GLU A 16 -20.59 16.66 -6.61
C GLU A 16 -20.38 17.78 -7.63
N GLN A 17 -20.29 19.03 -7.19
CA GLN A 17 -20.00 20.19 -8.07
C GLN A 17 -18.68 20.06 -8.85
N GLN A 18 -17.83 19.11 -8.45
CA GLN A 18 -16.52 18.87 -9.05
C GLN A 18 -16.53 17.82 -10.17
N LYS A 19 -17.64 17.12 -10.43
CA LYS A 19 -17.75 16.21 -11.59
C LYS A 19 -17.61 16.96 -12.92
N ASP A 20 -17.88 18.26 -12.94
CA ASP A 20 -17.99 19.08 -14.15
C ASP A 20 -16.76 19.94 -14.50
N GLN A 21 -15.65 19.91 -13.74
CA GLN A 21 -14.47 20.76 -14.07
C GLN A 21 -13.10 20.06 -14.03
N ASN A 22 -12.30 20.39 -15.05
CA ASN A 22 -10.99 19.88 -15.45
C ASN A 22 -9.80 20.27 -14.52
N ARG A 23 -9.98 20.40 -13.21
CA ARG A 23 -8.92 20.88 -12.29
C ARG A 23 -8.47 19.82 -11.29
N GLN A 24 -7.48 19.02 -11.67
CA GLN A 24 -6.88 17.94 -10.86
C GLN A 24 -6.41 18.41 -9.47
N GLN A 25 -5.77 19.58 -9.37
CA GLN A 25 -5.32 20.16 -8.09
C GLN A 25 -6.46 20.51 -7.14
N ASN A 26 -7.63 20.92 -7.66
CA ASN A 26 -8.76 21.30 -6.81
C ASN A 26 -9.39 20.09 -6.10
N ARG A 27 -9.26 18.89 -6.67
CA ARG A 27 -9.83 17.67 -6.10
C ARG A 27 -8.96 17.04 -5.01
N VAL A 28 -7.63 17.18 -5.08
CA VAL A 28 -6.74 16.77 -3.97
C VAL A 28 -6.98 17.66 -2.76
N LEU A 29 -7.00 18.99 -2.96
CA LEU A 29 -7.32 19.95 -1.90
C LEU A 29 -8.69 19.70 -1.28
N LEU A 30 -9.67 19.24 -2.08
CA LEU A 30 -10.98 18.86 -1.57
C LEU A 30 -10.93 17.59 -0.71
N ALA A 31 -10.17 16.57 -1.13
CA ALA A 31 -10.03 15.36 -0.34
C ALA A 31 -9.33 15.64 1.01
N ASP A 32 -8.31 16.50 1.00
CA ASP A 32 -7.67 17.00 2.22
C ASP A 32 -8.65 17.79 3.10
N PHE A 33 -9.48 18.64 2.49
CA PHE A 33 -10.51 19.40 3.19
C PHE A 33 -11.58 18.51 3.83
N ILE A 34 -12.06 17.49 3.09
CA ILE A 34 -12.98 16.47 3.62
C ILE A 34 -12.33 15.78 4.82
N LEU A 35 -11.07 15.35 4.68
CA LEU A 35 -10.33 14.70 5.75
C LEU A 35 -10.18 15.62 6.97
N GLU A 36 -9.83 16.88 6.77
CA GLU A 36 -9.68 17.89 7.83
C GLU A 36 -10.99 18.09 8.61
N ILE A 37 -12.13 18.17 7.91
CA ILE A 37 -13.44 18.29 8.55
C ILE A 37 -13.79 17.03 9.34
N LEU A 38 -13.54 15.85 8.77
CA LEU A 38 -13.77 14.57 9.46
C LEU A 38 -12.88 14.39 10.70
N ILE A 39 -11.68 15.00 10.67
CA ILE A 39 -10.78 15.05 11.83
C ILE A 39 -11.39 15.90 12.95
N HIS A 40 -11.87 17.10 12.64
CA HIS A 40 -12.40 18.05 13.63
C HIS A 40 -13.83 17.74 14.09
N ASN A 41 -14.65 17.14 13.23
CA ASN A 41 -16.04 16.81 13.53
C ASN A 41 -16.39 15.39 13.05
N PRO A 42 -15.90 14.35 13.75
CA PRO A 42 -16.10 12.96 13.32
C PRO A 42 -17.57 12.51 13.37
N LYS A 43 -18.43 13.20 14.12
CA LYS A 43 -19.87 12.87 14.23
C LYS A 43 -20.61 13.06 12.90
N LEU A 44 -20.09 13.90 12.00
CA LEU A 44 -20.62 14.07 10.65
C LEU A 44 -20.72 12.76 9.86
N LEU A 45 -19.88 11.77 10.17
CA LEU A 45 -19.94 10.46 9.51
C LEU A 45 -21.26 9.73 9.76
N ASP A 46 -21.87 9.95 10.92
CA ASP A 46 -23.13 9.31 11.32
C ASP A 46 -24.35 10.12 10.88
N ASP A 47 -24.16 11.34 10.37
CA ASP A 47 -25.25 12.19 9.91
C ASP A 47 -25.94 11.61 8.67
N TYR A 48 -27.26 11.72 8.66
CA TYR A 48 -28.08 11.27 7.54
C TYR A 48 -28.27 12.42 6.54
N SER A 49 -27.82 12.18 5.30
CA SER A 49 -28.05 13.10 4.20
C SER A 49 -29.49 12.99 3.71
N GLN A 50 -30.23 14.09 3.73
CA GLN A 50 -31.58 14.13 3.16
C GLN A 50 -31.53 14.11 1.62
N LEU A 51 -30.48 14.70 1.04
CA LEU A 51 -30.30 14.76 -0.41
C LEU A 51 -30.02 13.38 -1.01
N LYS A 52 -29.14 12.59 -0.38
CA LYS A 52 -28.73 11.26 -0.86
C LYS A 52 -29.49 10.12 -0.21
N ARG A 53 -30.28 10.40 0.82
CA ARG A 53 -31.04 9.42 1.60
C ARG A 53 -30.18 8.29 2.17
N ILE A 54 -28.93 8.60 2.51
CA ILE A 54 -27.97 7.67 3.11
C ILE A 54 -27.14 8.35 4.18
N VAL A 55 -26.53 7.55 5.05
CA VAL A 55 -25.57 8.03 6.05
C VAL A 55 -24.32 8.54 5.34
N PHE A 56 -23.76 9.66 5.80
CA PHE A 56 -22.63 10.30 5.13
C PHE A 56 -21.41 9.38 5.01
N LYS A 57 -21.10 8.58 6.04
CA LYS A 57 -20.07 7.52 5.95
C LYS A 57 -20.30 6.57 4.77
N GLN A 58 -21.54 6.14 4.56
CA GLN A 58 -21.88 5.24 3.45
C GLN A 58 -21.69 5.94 2.10
N TYR A 59 -22.08 7.22 1.99
CA TYR A 59 -21.86 8.03 0.78
C TYR A 59 -20.37 8.13 0.43
N LEU A 60 -19.52 8.48 1.42
CA LEU A 60 -18.07 8.58 1.22
C LEU A 60 -17.45 7.24 0.80
N ASN A 61 -17.95 6.12 1.33
CA ASN A 61 -17.42 4.80 1.00
C ASN A 61 -17.74 4.32 -0.42
N ILE A 62 -18.82 4.81 -1.03
CA ILE A 62 -19.21 4.45 -2.41
C ILE A 62 -18.78 5.49 -3.44
N THR A 63 -18.33 6.66 -2.99
CA THR A 63 -17.94 7.78 -3.85
C THR A 63 -16.44 7.74 -4.13
N GLN A 64 -16.06 8.04 -5.37
CA GLN A 64 -14.65 8.16 -5.76
C GLN A 64 -14.12 9.55 -5.39
N TRP A 65 -13.60 9.69 -4.18
CA TRP A 65 -13.06 10.96 -3.67
C TRP A 65 -11.64 10.82 -3.11
N VAL A 66 -11.17 9.60 -2.86
CA VAL A 66 -9.84 9.36 -2.29
C VAL A 66 -8.79 9.45 -3.41
N PRO A 67 -7.84 10.40 -3.34
CA PRO A 67 -6.80 10.52 -4.34
C PRO A 67 -5.82 9.35 -4.27
N VAL A 68 -5.39 8.90 -5.43
CA VAL A 68 -4.39 7.83 -5.61
C VAL A 68 -3.00 8.45 -5.69
N GLN A 69 -2.05 7.84 -5.01
CA GLN A 69 -0.64 8.18 -5.15
C GLN A 69 -0.11 7.63 -6.49
N ILE A 70 -0.10 8.47 -7.53
CA ILE A 70 0.38 8.12 -8.87
C ILE A 70 1.91 7.97 -8.91
N GLU A 71 2.60 8.85 -8.19
CA GLU A 71 4.06 8.85 -8.14
C GLU A 71 4.60 7.79 -7.17
N ARG A 72 5.71 7.17 -7.56
CA ARG A 72 6.42 6.21 -6.70
C ARG A 72 6.92 6.92 -5.45
N PRO A 73 6.86 6.28 -4.26
CA PRO A 73 7.56 6.78 -3.09
C PRO A 73 9.06 6.94 -3.37
N GLN A 74 9.71 7.86 -2.66
CA GLN A 74 11.17 7.98 -2.66
C GLN A 74 11.81 6.63 -2.30
N HIS A 75 12.93 6.23 -2.90
CA HIS A 75 13.58 4.92 -2.62
C HIS A 75 12.71 3.68 -2.91
N TYR A 76 11.67 3.81 -3.74
CA TYR A 76 11.01 2.66 -4.34
C TYR A 76 11.70 2.29 -5.66
N PRO A 77 12.06 1.01 -5.90
CA PRO A 77 12.78 0.62 -7.12
C PRO A 77 12.00 1.00 -8.39
N GLN A 78 12.67 1.50 -9.42
CA GLN A 78 12.02 1.85 -10.69
C GLN A 78 11.63 0.59 -11.47
N THR A 79 12.41 -0.48 -11.32
CA THR A 79 12.12 -1.78 -11.94
C THR A 79 10.94 -2.50 -11.29
N LEU A 80 10.57 -2.13 -10.05
CA LEU A 80 9.41 -2.68 -9.37
C LEU A 80 8.13 -1.96 -9.84
N THR A 81 7.11 -2.74 -10.17
CA THR A 81 5.82 -2.21 -10.58
C THR A 81 5.22 -1.34 -9.46
N TRP A 82 4.57 -0.24 -9.86
CA TRP A 82 3.81 0.63 -8.96
C TRP A 82 2.39 0.77 -9.46
N GLN A 83 1.42 0.30 -8.68
CA GLN A 83 0.03 0.18 -9.10
C GLN A 83 -0.59 1.53 -9.50
N GLY A 84 -0.21 2.61 -8.80
CA GLY A 84 -0.68 3.96 -9.11
C GLY A 84 -0.20 4.49 -10.47
N SER A 85 0.89 3.95 -11.02
CA SER A 85 1.42 4.39 -12.32
C SER A 85 0.82 3.65 -13.52
N ILE A 86 0.05 2.57 -13.31
CA ILE A 86 -0.48 1.73 -14.40
C ILE A 86 -1.59 2.45 -15.18
N ASP A 87 -2.50 3.11 -14.46
CA ASP A 87 -3.56 3.90 -15.06
C ASP A 87 -3.55 5.33 -14.47
N PRO A 88 -2.79 6.26 -15.08
CA PRO A 88 -2.69 7.63 -14.59
C PRO A 88 -4.00 8.42 -14.72
N ARG A 89 -5.02 7.87 -15.39
CA ARG A 89 -6.35 8.49 -15.49
C ARG A 89 -7.20 8.18 -14.26
N ARG A 90 -6.89 7.12 -13.51
CA ARG A 90 -7.58 6.72 -12.28
C ARG A 90 -7.04 7.50 -11.06
N LEU A 91 -7.27 8.81 -11.08
CA LEU A 91 -6.77 9.73 -10.04
C LEU A 91 -7.50 9.63 -8.71
N TYR A 92 -8.77 9.23 -8.71
CA TYR A 92 -9.62 9.13 -7.53
C TYR A 92 -10.32 7.79 -7.49
N VAL A 93 -10.42 7.22 -6.30
CA VAL A 93 -11.04 5.92 -6.07
C VAL A 93 -11.91 5.94 -4.82
N THR A 94 -12.70 4.88 -4.66
CA THR A 94 -13.41 4.68 -3.41
C THR A 94 -12.43 4.29 -2.31
N PRO A 95 -12.70 4.61 -1.03
CA PRO A 95 -11.86 4.15 0.08
C PRO A 95 -11.53 2.66 0.02
N ARG A 96 -12.51 1.83 -0.37
CA ARG A 96 -12.37 0.36 -0.43
C ARG A 96 -11.43 -0.16 -1.51
N ASP A 97 -11.09 0.67 -2.50
CA ASP A 97 -10.20 0.32 -3.60
C ASP A 97 -8.72 0.61 -3.31
N CYS A 98 -8.40 1.32 -2.23
CA CYS A 98 -7.05 1.74 -1.89
C CYS A 98 -6.72 1.51 -0.42
N THR A 99 -5.44 1.56 -0.09
CA THR A 99 -4.94 1.43 1.28
C THR A 99 -4.18 2.68 1.71
N ASP A 100 -3.83 2.73 2.99
CA ASP A 100 -3.05 3.81 3.60
C ASP A 100 -1.61 3.88 3.05
N LYS A 101 -1.09 5.11 2.99
CA LYS A 101 0.26 5.43 2.50
C LYS A 101 1.39 4.70 3.22
N SER A 102 1.20 4.35 4.50
CA SER A 102 2.19 3.61 5.29
C SER A 102 2.52 2.22 4.72
N TYR A 103 1.64 1.66 3.89
CA TYR A 103 1.83 0.34 3.29
C TYR A 103 2.39 0.36 1.86
N SER A 104 2.79 1.53 1.38
CA SER A 104 3.34 1.73 0.04
C SER A 104 4.47 0.76 -0.33
N TYR A 105 5.39 0.47 0.59
CA TYR A 105 6.51 -0.45 0.35
C TYR A 105 6.18 -1.94 0.46
N VAL A 106 5.01 -2.31 1.00
CA VAL A 106 4.65 -3.72 1.24
C VAL A 106 3.54 -4.23 0.33
N ILE A 107 2.78 -3.35 -0.32
CA ILE A 107 1.75 -3.74 -1.31
C ILE A 107 1.66 -2.81 -2.52
N GLY A 108 2.59 -1.87 -2.68
CA GLY A 108 2.54 -0.84 -3.72
C GLY A 108 2.52 -1.36 -5.16
N SER A 109 3.01 -2.57 -5.41
CA SER A 109 2.97 -3.18 -6.75
C SER A 109 1.65 -3.87 -7.09
N VAL A 110 0.76 -4.10 -6.11
CA VAL A 110 -0.48 -4.89 -6.28
C VAL A 110 -1.73 -4.17 -5.82
N CYS A 111 -1.61 -3.08 -5.07
CA CYS A 111 -2.73 -2.33 -4.53
C CYS A 111 -2.53 -0.83 -4.72
N LEU A 112 -3.63 -0.10 -4.96
CA LEU A 112 -3.60 1.35 -5.00
C LEU A 112 -3.36 1.89 -3.59
N ILE A 113 -2.51 2.92 -3.51
CA ILE A 113 -2.16 3.61 -2.28
C ILE A 113 -2.78 5.00 -2.34
N THR A 114 -3.40 5.46 -1.25
CA THR A 114 -3.89 6.84 -1.18
C THR A 114 -2.73 7.83 -1.06
N SER A 115 -2.86 9.02 -1.67
CA SER A 115 -1.93 10.13 -1.43
C SER A 115 -2.28 10.95 -0.18
N LEU A 116 -3.41 10.67 0.47
CA LEU A 116 -3.83 11.37 1.69
C LEU A 116 -2.92 11.01 2.87
N ASP A 117 -2.57 12.01 3.67
CA ASP A 117 -1.86 11.82 4.93
C ASP A 117 -2.88 11.73 6.07
N ILE A 118 -3.35 10.50 6.34
CA ILE A 118 -4.37 10.21 7.35
C ILE A 118 -3.70 9.93 8.71
N PRO A 119 -3.98 10.73 9.76
CA PRO A 119 -3.44 10.46 11.09
C PRO A 119 -3.89 9.11 11.64
N LEU A 120 -3.04 8.45 12.43
CA LEU A 120 -3.23 7.07 12.88
C LEU A 120 -4.58 6.90 13.61
N GLU A 121 -4.94 7.83 14.49
CA GLU A 121 -6.19 7.81 15.26
C GLU A 121 -7.45 8.05 14.42
N HIS A 122 -7.29 8.44 13.15
CA HIS A 122 -8.39 8.66 12.21
C HIS A 122 -8.49 7.58 11.11
N ARG A 123 -7.51 6.66 11.00
CA ARG A 123 -7.51 5.61 9.95
C ARG A 123 -8.72 4.68 10.01
N GLY A 124 -9.26 4.40 11.19
CA GLY A 124 -10.46 3.57 11.36
C GLY A 124 -11.78 4.26 10.99
N LYS A 125 -11.76 5.57 10.66
CA LYS A 125 -12.96 6.32 10.30
C LYS A 125 -13.32 6.20 8.82
N ILE A 126 -12.30 5.99 7.98
CA ILE A 126 -12.43 5.76 6.55
C ILE A 126 -12.23 4.26 6.33
N ASP A 127 -13.18 3.62 5.64
CA ASP A 127 -13.11 2.17 5.42
C ASP A 127 -12.15 1.85 4.25
N LEU A 128 -10.87 2.16 4.45
CA LEU A 128 -9.78 1.80 3.54
C LEU A 128 -9.66 0.28 3.40
N LYS A 129 -9.09 -0.17 2.29
CA LYS A 129 -8.85 -1.58 2.04
C LYS A 129 -7.89 -2.15 3.09
N GLU A 130 -8.40 -3.12 3.85
CA GLU A 130 -7.62 -3.89 4.82
C GLU A 130 -6.54 -4.71 4.10
N ILE A 131 -5.37 -4.80 4.73
CA ILE A 131 -4.26 -5.60 4.23
C ILE A 131 -4.39 -7.01 4.76
N LYS A 132 -4.51 -7.92 3.81
CA LYS A 132 -4.56 -9.35 4.05
C LYS A 132 -3.29 -9.98 3.50
N ILE A 133 -2.99 -11.16 4.02
CA ILE A 133 -1.81 -11.92 3.63
C ILE A 133 -1.75 -12.18 2.13
N ASP A 134 -2.88 -12.37 1.44
CA ASP A 134 -2.92 -12.61 0.00
C ASP A 134 -2.28 -11.46 -0.80
N LEU A 135 -2.47 -10.21 -0.35
CA LEU A 135 -1.85 -9.03 -0.97
C LEU A 135 -0.34 -8.99 -0.72
N LEU A 136 0.10 -9.30 0.50
CA LEU A 136 1.52 -9.33 0.84
C LEU A 136 2.27 -10.39 0.03
N ILE A 137 1.69 -11.58 -0.09
CA ILE A 137 2.27 -12.70 -0.83
C ILE A 137 2.27 -12.42 -2.35
N LYS A 138 1.21 -11.82 -2.90
CA LYS A 138 1.20 -11.34 -4.29
C LYS A 138 2.26 -10.27 -4.53
N HIS A 139 2.43 -9.33 -3.60
CA HIS A 139 3.48 -8.31 -3.70
C HIS A 139 4.87 -8.95 -3.67
N LEU A 140 5.12 -9.88 -2.74
CA LEU A 140 6.37 -10.64 -2.68
C LEU A 140 6.66 -11.37 -4.00
N LYS A 141 5.66 -12.01 -4.61
CA LYS A 141 5.79 -12.62 -5.94
C LYS A 141 6.23 -11.61 -7.00
N THR A 142 5.63 -10.42 -7.00
CA THR A 142 6.03 -9.35 -7.93
C THR A 142 7.45 -8.87 -7.66
N VAL A 143 7.84 -8.70 -6.39
CA VAL A 143 9.19 -8.30 -5.98
C VAL A 143 10.22 -9.31 -6.49
N ILE A 144 10.01 -10.61 -6.24
CA ILE A 144 10.89 -11.68 -6.73
C ILE A 144 10.99 -11.63 -8.25
N HIS A 145 9.85 -11.54 -8.93
CA HIS A 145 9.80 -11.52 -10.39
C HIS A 145 10.53 -10.33 -11.02
N CYS A 146 10.31 -9.12 -10.49
CA CYS A 146 10.96 -7.90 -10.96
C CYS A 146 12.47 -7.94 -10.69
N PHE A 147 12.87 -8.33 -9.48
CA PHE A 147 14.27 -8.40 -9.10
C PHE A 147 15.07 -9.38 -9.97
N MET A 148 14.53 -10.57 -10.23
CA MET A 148 15.15 -11.59 -11.08
C MET A 148 15.30 -11.15 -12.54
N LYS A 149 14.54 -10.14 -12.97
CA LYS A 149 14.60 -9.56 -14.31
C LYS A 149 15.49 -8.33 -14.42
N CYS A 150 16.04 -7.84 -13.30
CA CYS A 150 16.94 -6.69 -13.31
C CYS A 150 18.19 -6.99 -14.14
N THR A 151 18.60 -6.01 -14.94
CA THR A 151 19.92 -5.99 -15.56
C THR A 151 21.02 -5.77 -14.50
N PRO A 152 22.29 -6.09 -14.79
CA PRO A 152 23.39 -5.86 -13.84
C PRO A 152 23.50 -4.41 -13.33
N THR A 153 23.17 -3.44 -14.19
CA THR A 153 23.18 -2.02 -13.84
C THR A 153 22.03 -1.66 -12.90
N GLU A 154 20.82 -2.13 -13.18
CA GLU A 154 19.65 -1.92 -12.32
C GLU A 154 19.84 -2.59 -10.95
N TYR A 155 20.35 -3.84 -10.94
CA TYR A 155 20.70 -4.54 -9.71
C TYR A 155 21.63 -3.68 -8.85
N LYS A 156 22.72 -3.17 -9.41
CA LYS A 156 23.70 -2.37 -8.66
C LYS A 156 23.08 -1.10 -8.06
N ASN A 157 22.13 -0.49 -8.76
CA ASN A 157 21.52 0.78 -8.37
C ASN A 157 20.35 0.61 -7.39
N GLU A 158 19.60 -0.49 -7.48
CA GLU A 158 18.35 -0.68 -6.73
C GLU A 158 18.41 -1.77 -5.67
N TYR A 159 19.55 -2.47 -5.53
CA TYR A 159 19.73 -3.56 -4.57
C TYR A 159 19.34 -3.17 -3.14
N SER A 160 19.70 -1.95 -2.73
CA SER A 160 19.43 -1.49 -1.36
C SER A 160 17.93 -1.28 -1.10
N GLU A 161 17.22 -0.79 -2.10
CA GLU A 161 15.78 -0.54 -2.10
C GLU A 161 15.01 -1.87 -2.07
N TYR A 162 15.42 -2.85 -2.90
CA TYR A 162 14.85 -4.20 -2.87
C TYR A 162 15.07 -4.90 -1.53
N SER A 163 16.29 -4.82 -0.98
CA SER A 163 16.60 -5.38 0.35
C SER A 163 15.70 -4.77 1.43
N ASN A 164 15.51 -3.44 1.43
CA ASN A 164 14.64 -2.76 2.37
C ASN A 164 13.16 -3.17 2.23
N ILE A 165 12.67 -3.32 0.99
CA ILE A 165 11.31 -3.81 0.72
C ILE A 165 11.14 -5.23 1.26
N CYS A 166 12.11 -6.13 1.04
CA CYS A 166 12.06 -7.50 1.55
C CYS A 166 11.99 -7.53 3.08
N LYS A 167 12.77 -6.69 3.78
CA LYS A 167 12.72 -6.59 5.26
C LYS A 167 11.32 -6.22 5.74
N LYS A 168 10.76 -5.14 5.19
CA LYS A 168 9.40 -4.67 5.56
C LYS A 168 8.33 -5.71 5.24
N LEU A 169 8.48 -6.43 4.13
CA LEU A 169 7.58 -7.50 3.74
C LEU A 169 7.61 -8.67 4.70
N TYR A 170 8.80 -9.19 5.02
CA TYR A 170 8.90 -10.33 5.93
C TYR A 170 8.45 -9.96 7.34
N ASP A 171 8.78 -8.76 7.82
CA ASP A 171 8.25 -8.22 9.07
C ASP A 171 6.71 -8.23 9.04
N SER A 172 6.09 -7.68 8.00
CA SER A 172 4.63 -7.67 7.84
C SER A 172 4.01 -9.08 7.77
N ILE A 173 4.65 -10.00 7.04
CA ILE A 173 4.18 -11.38 6.88
C ILE A 173 4.33 -12.17 8.20
N SER A 174 5.36 -11.88 9.00
CA SER A 174 5.64 -12.61 10.26
C SER A 174 4.53 -12.49 11.32
N HIS A 175 3.66 -11.48 11.19
CA HIS A 175 2.51 -11.27 12.07
C HIS A 175 1.34 -12.23 11.80
N PHE A 176 1.39 -13.01 10.72
CA PHE A 176 0.34 -13.96 10.34
C PHE A 176 0.65 -15.40 10.75
N ASP A 177 -0.38 -16.25 10.80
CA ASP A 177 -0.22 -17.65 11.15
C ASP A 177 0.58 -18.43 10.08
N THR A 178 1.48 -19.30 10.53
CA THR A 178 2.36 -20.08 9.66
C THR A 178 1.63 -20.99 8.66
N MET A 179 0.45 -21.51 9.02
CA MET A 179 -0.36 -22.32 8.10
C MET A 179 -1.00 -21.44 7.03
N GLU A 180 -1.42 -20.23 7.38
CA GLU A 180 -1.97 -19.25 6.44
C GLU A 180 -0.90 -18.80 5.45
N ILE A 181 0.29 -18.47 5.93
CA ILE A 181 1.46 -18.14 5.10
C ILE A 181 1.76 -19.28 4.13
N SER A 182 1.87 -20.50 4.65
CA SER A 182 2.18 -21.68 3.82
C SER A 182 1.11 -21.96 2.75
N LYS A 183 -0.16 -21.73 3.08
CA LYS A 183 -1.28 -21.87 2.15
C LYS A 183 -1.20 -20.84 1.03
N GLU A 184 -1.02 -19.57 1.36
CA GLU A 184 -0.95 -18.49 0.36
C GLU A 184 0.31 -18.57 -0.52
N MET A 185 1.46 -18.95 0.06
CA MET A 185 2.68 -19.20 -0.73
C MET A 185 2.45 -20.29 -1.78
N LYS A 186 1.79 -21.39 -1.40
CA LYS A 186 1.43 -22.47 -2.33
C LYS A 186 0.44 -22.02 -3.41
N MET A 187 -0.60 -21.26 -3.03
CA MET A 187 -1.57 -20.73 -3.99
C MET A 187 -0.96 -19.79 -5.03
N ASN A 188 0.15 -19.13 -4.67
CA ASN A 188 0.86 -18.21 -5.55
C ASN A 188 2.09 -18.85 -6.23
N ASP A 189 2.30 -20.15 -6.09
CA ASP A 189 3.45 -20.90 -6.63
C ASP A 189 4.81 -20.31 -6.24
N ILE A 190 4.94 -19.82 -5.00
CA ILE A 190 6.19 -19.23 -4.50
C ILE A 190 7.00 -20.31 -3.80
N THR A 191 8.11 -20.72 -4.41
CA THR A 191 9.04 -21.74 -3.90
C THR A 191 10.38 -21.17 -3.47
N GLU A 192 10.85 -20.12 -4.15
CA GLU A 192 12.11 -19.41 -3.87
C GLU A 192 11.81 -17.99 -3.41
N TRP A 193 11.83 -17.77 -2.09
CA TRP A 193 11.43 -16.49 -1.51
C TRP A 193 12.34 -15.99 -0.41
N ILE A 194 13.35 -16.75 0.01
CA ILE A 194 14.28 -16.33 1.05
C ILE A 194 15.36 -15.45 0.43
N TRP A 195 15.45 -14.21 0.86
CA TRP A 195 16.52 -13.30 0.45
C TRP A 195 17.86 -13.73 1.05
N ASN A 196 18.82 -14.06 0.19
CA ASN A 196 20.16 -14.51 0.60
C ASN A 196 21.25 -13.42 0.44
N GLY A 197 20.86 -12.19 0.08
CA GLY A 197 21.78 -11.08 -0.17
C GLY A 197 22.36 -11.02 -1.59
N GLN A 198 22.00 -11.95 -2.46
CA GLN A 198 22.32 -11.90 -3.89
C GLN A 198 21.08 -12.16 -4.74
N THR A 199 20.24 -13.09 -4.29
CA THR A 199 19.04 -13.56 -4.98
C THR A 199 18.03 -14.11 -3.98
N PHE A 200 16.94 -14.66 -4.50
CA PHE A 200 15.97 -15.44 -3.73
C PHE A 200 16.30 -16.92 -3.85
N SER A 201 16.17 -17.64 -2.73
CA SER A 201 16.41 -19.09 -2.65
C SER A 201 15.25 -19.81 -1.99
N ALA A 202 15.15 -21.11 -2.23
CA ALA A 202 14.20 -21.95 -1.53
C ALA A 202 14.61 -22.09 -0.05
N PRO A 203 13.64 -22.22 0.89
CA PRO A 203 13.97 -22.46 2.30
C PRO A 203 14.90 -23.65 2.54
N SER A 204 14.82 -24.70 1.71
CA SER A 204 15.68 -25.89 1.80
C SER A 204 17.13 -25.66 1.34
N GLN A 205 17.43 -24.50 0.75
CA GLN A 205 18.76 -24.15 0.24
C GLN A 205 19.48 -23.11 1.11
N VAL A 206 18.82 -22.60 2.15
CA VAL A 206 19.34 -21.53 3.00
C VAL A 206 19.64 -22.04 4.39
N TYR A 207 20.79 -21.61 4.92
CA TYR A 207 21.28 -22.01 6.23
C TYR A 207 21.48 -20.78 7.12
N LEU A 208 21.09 -20.91 8.39
CA LEU A 208 21.34 -19.91 9.43
C LEU A 208 22.69 -20.20 10.08
N ILE A 209 23.77 -19.82 9.40
CA ILE A 209 25.15 -19.99 9.89
C ILE A 209 25.90 -18.66 9.86
N GLU A 210 26.90 -18.51 10.71
CA GLU A 210 27.74 -17.33 10.71
C GLU A 210 28.59 -17.22 9.43
N LYS A 211 28.87 -16.00 8.98
CA LYS A 211 29.75 -15.76 7.80
C LYS A 211 31.19 -16.26 8.01
N THR A 212 31.60 -16.43 9.25
CA THR A 212 32.90 -16.99 9.67
C THR A 212 32.95 -18.51 9.59
N HIS A 213 31.80 -19.17 9.42
CA HIS A 213 31.72 -20.63 9.37
C HIS A 213 32.44 -21.18 8.12
N PRO A 214 33.21 -22.28 8.20
CA PRO A 214 33.94 -22.81 7.04
C PRO A 214 33.06 -23.19 5.85
N LEU A 215 31.78 -23.54 6.10
CA LEU A 215 30.80 -23.86 5.06
C LEU A 215 30.13 -22.63 4.43
N ALA A 216 30.34 -21.43 4.97
CA ALA A 216 29.70 -20.21 4.50
C ALA A 216 29.93 -19.91 3.01
N PRO A 217 31.11 -20.15 2.41
CA PRO A 217 31.32 -19.95 0.98
C PRO A 217 30.55 -20.92 0.07
N TYR A 218 30.00 -22.00 0.64
CA TYR A 218 29.39 -23.11 -0.12
C TYR A 218 27.87 -23.19 0.03
N VAL A 219 27.26 -22.32 0.85
CA VAL A 219 25.82 -22.34 1.10
C VAL A 219 25.22 -20.93 1.00
N SER A 220 23.92 -20.84 0.72
CA SER A 220 23.20 -19.57 0.82
C SER A 220 22.90 -19.26 2.29
N ILE A 221 23.18 -18.04 2.70
CA ILE A 221 23.01 -17.58 4.09
C ILE A 221 22.05 -16.39 4.10
N VAL A 222 21.18 -16.33 5.11
CA VAL A 222 20.35 -15.13 5.34
C VAL A 222 21.25 -13.97 5.80
N PRO A 223 21.19 -12.79 5.16
CA PRO A 223 21.99 -11.64 5.59
C PRO A 223 21.64 -11.22 7.03
N TYR A 224 22.62 -10.68 7.76
CA TYR A 224 22.44 -10.39 9.18
C TYR A 224 21.27 -9.46 9.51
N ASP A 225 20.97 -8.55 8.59
CA ASP A 225 19.90 -7.59 8.75
C ASP A 225 18.48 -8.19 8.67
N PHE A 226 18.37 -9.50 8.48
CA PHE A 226 17.12 -10.26 8.39
C PHE A 226 16.96 -11.29 9.53
N TYR A 227 17.91 -11.34 10.48
CA TYR A 227 17.75 -12.09 11.73
C TYR A 227 16.85 -11.34 12.72
#